data_AF-A0A0F8Y050-F1
#
_entry.id   AF-A0A0F8Y050-F1
#
_cell.length_a   1.000
_cell.length_b   1.000
_cell.length_c   1.000
_cell.angle_alpha   90.00
_cell.angle_beta   90.00
_cell.angle_gamma   90.00
#
_symmetry.space_group_name_H-M   'P 1'
#
loop_
_entity.id
_entity.type
_entity.pdbx_description
1 polymer ?
#
loop_
_entity_poly.entity_id
_entity_poly.type
_entity_poly.pdbx_seq_one_letter_code
_entity_poly.pdbx_strand_id
1 'polypeptide(L)'
;MSKQKVRMTSTDISEKWGRNLKHSVPDIQKGLDAVTEAPSAKAIEKQEKMLANLTEAVNNGTWAARLGRVSLQEWKEKTKKKVAERMSGGVDGAMGKRKEFDNYLVAELNSVLPEIANMDDLTLEDSVARVRKLMEHMANNPYKKA
;
A
#
# COMPACT_ATOMS: atom_id res chain seq x y z
N MET A 1 -9.33 -44.59 26.23
CA MET A 1 -9.32 -43.12 26.07
C MET A 1 -9.32 -42.78 24.60
N SER A 2 -10.43 -42.23 24.09
CA SER A 2 -10.60 -41.89 22.67
C SER A 2 -9.75 -40.66 22.32
N LYS A 3 -8.79 -40.81 21.39
CA LYS A 3 -8.03 -39.70 20.81
C LYS A 3 -8.76 -39.21 19.55
N GLN A 4 -9.66 -38.26 19.73
CA GLN A 4 -10.39 -37.64 18.62
C GLN A 4 -9.40 -36.87 17.72
N LYS A 5 -9.28 -37.28 16.46
CA LYS A 5 -8.46 -36.62 15.43
C LYS A 5 -9.32 -35.63 14.63
N VAL A 6 -8.71 -34.55 14.14
CA VAL A 6 -9.32 -33.65 13.15
C VAL A 6 -9.69 -34.48 11.91
N ARG A 7 -10.96 -34.49 11.54
CA ARG A 7 -11.51 -35.33 10.45
C ARG A 7 -11.38 -34.70 9.05
N MET A 8 -10.95 -33.45 8.97
CA MET A 8 -10.76 -32.69 7.74
C MET A 8 -9.28 -32.43 7.51
N THR A 9 -8.83 -32.53 6.27
CA THR A 9 -7.50 -32.11 5.86
C THR A 9 -7.41 -30.58 5.78
N SER A 10 -6.19 -30.04 5.73
CA SER A 10 -5.97 -28.61 5.46
C SER A 10 -6.56 -28.15 4.13
N THR A 11 -6.58 -29.05 3.14
CA THR A 11 -7.19 -28.82 1.83
C THR A 11 -8.70 -28.70 1.95
N ASP A 12 -9.37 -29.64 2.64
CA ASP A 12 -10.82 -29.61 2.84
C ASP A 12 -11.29 -28.32 3.54
N ILE A 13 -10.49 -27.83 4.50
CA ILE A 13 -10.76 -26.58 5.22
C ILE A 13 -10.62 -25.37 4.30
N SER A 14 -9.56 -25.33 3.49
CA SER A 14 -9.27 -24.22 2.58
C SER A 14 -10.30 -24.14 1.45
N GLU A 15 -10.69 -25.28 0.88
CA GLU A 15 -11.73 -25.36 -0.14
C GLU A 15 -13.10 -24.94 0.40
N LYS A 16 -13.47 -25.41 1.59
CA LYS A 16 -14.70 -24.99 2.25
C LYS A 16 -14.71 -23.49 2.51
N TRP A 17 -13.62 -22.93 3.04
CA TRP A 17 -13.50 -21.50 3.27
C TRP A 17 -13.62 -20.70 1.97
N GLY A 18 -12.87 -21.07 0.93
CA GLY A 18 -12.89 -20.39 -0.36
C GLY A 18 -14.25 -20.45 -1.05
N ARG A 19 -14.91 -21.62 -1.03
CA ARG A 19 -16.27 -21.79 -1.55
C ARG A 19 -17.26 -20.89 -0.80
N ASN A 20 -17.24 -20.93 0.53
CA ASN A 20 -18.15 -20.13 1.34
C ASN A 20 -17.95 -18.63 1.12
N LEU A 21 -16.69 -18.15 1.11
CA LEU A 21 -16.41 -16.73 0.91
C LEU A 21 -16.84 -16.24 -0.48
N LYS A 22 -16.62 -17.05 -1.53
CA LYS A 22 -17.10 -16.74 -2.88
C LYS A 22 -18.63 -16.68 -2.94
N HIS A 23 -19.31 -17.60 -2.25
CA HIS A 23 -20.77 -17.60 -2.18
C HIS A 23 -21.32 -16.40 -1.39
N SER A 24 -20.55 -15.85 -0.44
CA SER A 24 -20.92 -14.65 0.32
C SER A 24 -20.69 -13.34 -0.41
N VAL A 25 -20.11 -13.34 -1.62
CA VAL A 25 -19.85 -12.10 -2.38
C VAL A 25 -21.11 -11.24 -2.59
N PRO A 26 -22.28 -11.80 -2.98
CA PRO A 26 -23.50 -11.01 -3.13
C PRO A 26 -23.96 -10.37 -1.80
N ASP A 27 -23.83 -11.08 -0.68
CA ASP A 27 -24.19 -10.55 0.64
C ASP A 27 -23.24 -9.43 1.08
N ILE A 28 -21.95 -9.58 0.78
CA ILE A 28 -20.94 -8.54 1.04
C ILE A 28 -21.23 -7.29 0.20
N GLN A 29 -21.54 -7.46 -1.09
CA GLN A 29 -21.90 -6.36 -1.98
C GLN A 29 -23.15 -5.64 -1.46
N LYS A 30 -24.20 -6.39 -1.13
CA LYS A 30 -25.42 -5.85 -0.53
C LYS A 30 -25.15 -5.09 0.78
N GLY A 31 -24.25 -5.63 1.61
CA GLY A 31 -23.84 -4.99 2.85
C GLY A 31 -23.11 -3.67 2.62
N LEU A 32 -22.26 -3.59 1.59
CA LEU A 32 -21.58 -2.36 1.17
C LEU A 32 -22.56 -1.34 0.59
N ASP A 33 -23.49 -1.76 -0.26
CA ASP A 33 -24.52 -0.90 -0.85
C ASP A 33 -25.46 -0.31 0.20
N ALA A 34 -25.64 -1.00 1.33
CA ALA A 34 -26.42 -0.52 2.48
C ALA A 34 -25.66 0.49 3.37
N VAL A 35 -24.36 0.73 3.15
CA VAL A 35 -23.60 1.73 3.90
C VAL A 35 -24.02 3.13 3.45
N THR A 36 -24.79 3.81 4.30
CA THR A 36 -25.34 5.15 4.00
C THR A 36 -24.42 6.31 4.38
N GLU A 37 -23.35 6.03 5.12
CA GLU A 37 -22.42 7.04 5.63
C GLU A 37 -21.00 6.50 5.57
N ALA A 38 -20.07 7.33 5.10
CA ALA A 38 -18.68 6.94 4.97
C ALA A 38 -18.08 6.59 6.36
N PRO A 39 -17.52 5.38 6.56
CA PRO A 39 -16.89 5.01 7.83
C PRO A 39 -15.75 5.96 8.23
N SER A 40 -15.10 6.59 7.25
CA SER A 40 -14.07 7.61 7.47
C SER A 40 -14.63 8.89 8.09
N ALA A 41 -15.85 9.31 7.74
CA ALA A 41 -16.48 10.50 8.34
C ALA A 41 -16.68 10.29 9.85
N LYS A 42 -17.23 9.12 10.24
CA LYS A 42 -17.35 8.73 11.65
C LYS A 42 -16.02 8.64 12.38
N ALA A 43 -14.96 8.21 11.69
CA ALA A 43 -13.63 8.14 12.28
C ALA A 43 -13.06 9.54 12.56
N ILE A 44 -13.26 10.50 11.65
CA ILE A 44 -12.84 11.90 11.80
C ILE A 44 -13.51 12.53 13.03
N GLU A 45 -14.81 12.29 13.25
CA GLU A 45 -15.52 12.78 14.43
C GLU A 45 -14.95 12.28 15.77
N LYS A 46 -14.17 11.19 15.76
CA LYS A 46 -13.54 10.63 16.96
C LYS A 46 -12.06 10.98 17.10
N GLN A 47 -11.56 11.94 16.31
CA GLN A 47 -10.17 12.38 16.33
C GLN A 47 -9.70 12.80 17.73
N GLU A 48 -10.48 13.61 18.45
CA GLU A 48 -10.10 14.07 19.80
C GLU A 48 -9.98 12.91 20.79
N LYS A 49 -10.95 11.98 20.76
CA LYS A 49 -10.92 10.76 21.57
C LYS A 49 -9.70 9.89 21.25
N MET A 50 -9.34 9.77 19.98
CA MET A 50 -8.14 9.05 19.56
C MET A 50 -6.88 9.70 20.15
N LEU A 51 -6.74 11.03 20.05
CA LEU A 51 -5.58 11.76 20.53
C LEU A 51 -5.44 11.67 22.06
N ALA A 52 -6.54 11.80 22.80
CA ALA A 52 -6.55 11.69 24.26
C ALA A 52 -6.06 10.29 24.70
N ASN A 53 -6.64 9.23 24.14
CA ASN A 53 -6.27 7.86 24.49
C ASN A 53 -4.84 7.50 24.06
N LEU A 54 -4.38 8.02 22.91
CA LEU A 54 -3.01 7.80 22.46
C LEU A 54 -2.02 8.49 23.41
N THR A 55 -2.29 9.75 23.76
CA THR A 55 -1.47 10.51 24.71
C THR A 55 -1.37 9.80 26.05
N GLU A 56 -2.51 9.31 26.58
CA GLU A 56 -2.53 8.52 27.81
C GLU A 56 -1.67 7.25 27.68
N ALA A 57 -1.86 6.47 26.61
CA ALA A 57 -1.12 5.22 26.39
C ALA A 57 0.39 5.43 26.21
N VAL A 58 0.80 6.57 25.65
CA VAL A 58 2.20 6.96 25.56
C VAL A 58 2.73 7.34 26.95
N ASN A 59 2.02 8.21 27.67
CA ASN A 59 2.45 8.71 28.98
C ASN A 59 2.51 7.63 30.06
N ASN A 60 1.58 6.66 30.03
CA ASN A 60 1.56 5.55 30.98
C ASN A 60 2.44 4.35 30.57
N GLY A 61 3.20 4.48 29.47
CA GLY A 61 4.14 3.46 28.99
C GLY A 61 3.51 2.25 28.30
N THR A 62 2.17 2.15 28.22
CA THR A 62 1.47 1.04 27.54
C THR A 62 1.90 0.92 26.09
N TRP A 63 2.07 2.05 25.40
CA TRP A 63 2.49 2.08 24.01
C TRP A 63 3.88 1.45 23.82
N ALA A 64 4.87 1.91 24.59
CA ALA A 64 6.24 1.41 24.52
C ALA A 64 6.32 -0.07 24.89
N ALA A 65 5.62 -0.48 25.95
CA ALA A 65 5.57 -1.87 26.39
C ALA A 65 4.98 -2.80 25.32
N ARG A 66 3.96 -2.35 24.57
CA ARG A 66 3.33 -3.14 23.50
C ARG A 66 4.21 -3.24 22.26
N LEU A 67 4.86 -2.16 21.85
CA LEU A 67 5.81 -2.20 20.73
C LEU A 67 7.01 -3.08 21.01
N GLY A 68 7.52 -3.06 22.24
CA GLY A 68 8.65 -3.90 22.66
C GLY A 68 8.35 -5.40 22.74
N ARG A 69 7.08 -5.83 22.59
CA ARG A 69 6.70 -7.26 22.67
C ARG A 69 7.26 -8.11 21.54
N VAL A 70 7.48 -7.51 20.37
CA VAL A 70 7.98 -8.23 19.19
C VAL A 70 9.46 -7.95 19.07
N SER A 71 10.28 -8.99 19.24
CA SER A 71 11.73 -8.86 19.05
C SER A 71 12.07 -8.59 17.58
N LEU A 72 13.24 -8.01 17.32
CA LEU A 72 13.75 -7.81 15.96
C LEU A 72 13.80 -9.13 15.17
N GLN A 73 14.18 -10.23 15.83
CA GLN A 73 14.28 -11.54 15.20
C GLN A 73 12.91 -12.06 14.78
N GLU A 74 11.95 -12.04 15.70
CA GLU A 74 10.57 -12.44 15.43
C GLU A 74 9.94 -11.59 14.31
N TRP A 75 10.18 -10.27 14.34
CA TRP A 75 9.72 -9.37 13.29
C TRP A 75 10.31 -9.75 11.92
N LYS A 76 11.63 -10.02 11.84
CA LYS A 76 12.29 -10.44 10.59
C LYS A 76 11.69 -11.72 10.04
N GLU A 77 11.49 -12.73 10.88
CA GLU A 77 10.94 -14.03 10.47
C GLU A 77 9.51 -13.89 9.95
N LYS A 78 8.64 -13.23 10.72
CA LYS A 78 7.24 -13.02 10.33
C LYS A 78 7.12 -12.18 9.06
N THR A 79 7.95 -11.15 8.92
CA THR A 79 7.96 -10.28 7.74
C THR A 79 8.40 -11.06 6.51
N LYS A 80 9.53 -11.79 6.56
CA LYS A 80 10.01 -12.62 5.45
C LYS A 80 8.95 -13.61 4.98
N LYS A 81 8.30 -14.28 5.92
CA LYS A 81 7.20 -15.22 5.60
C LYS A 81 6.05 -14.52 4.87
N LYS A 82 5.59 -13.36 5.36
CA LYS A 82 4.49 -12.63 4.73
C LYS A 82 4.84 -12.06 3.37
N VAL A 83 6.08 -11.60 3.19
CA VAL A 83 6.61 -11.17 1.90
C VAL A 83 6.56 -12.33 0.91
N ALA A 84 7.09 -13.50 1.29
CA ALA A 84 7.05 -14.69 0.43
C ALA A 84 5.62 -15.13 0.07
N GLU A 85 4.67 -15.03 1.02
CA GLU A 85 3.27 -15.42 0.80
C GLU A 85 2.48 -14.45 -0.08
N ARG A 86 2.74 -13.13 0.00
CA ARG A 86 1.80 -12.10 -0.48
C ARG A 86 2.36 -11.15 -1.52
N MET A 87 3.68 -10.97 -1.58
CA MET A 87 4.28 -9.91 -2.39
C MET A 87 4.03 -10.13 -3.88
N SER A 88 4.14 -11.36 -4.39
CA SER A 88 3.88 -11.65 -5.80
C SER A 88 2.48 -11.24 -6.23
N GLY A 89 1.44 -11.71 -5.54
CA GLY A 89 0.06 -11.37 -5.90
C GLY A 89 -0.28 -9.88 -5.75
N GLY A 90 0.36 -9.20 -4.78
CA GLY A 90 0.25 -7.74 -4.65
C GLY A 90 0.90 -6.98 -5.82
N VAL A 91 2.08 -7.43 -6.26
CA VAL A 91 2.75 -6.91 -7.46
C VAL A 91 1.88 -7.15 -8.69
N ASP A 92 1.44 -8.39 -8.92
CA ASP A 92 0.62 -8.77 -10.07
C ASP A 92 -0.66 -7.93 -10.17
N GLY A 93 -1.34 -7.71 -9.03
CA GLY A 93 -2.53 -6.84 -8.98
C GLY A 93 -2.24 -5.35 -9.23
N ALA A 94 -1.04 -4.89 -8.90
CA ALA A 94 -0.61 -3.50 -9.13
C ALA A 94 0.03 -3.28 -10.52
N MET A 95 0.41 -4.36 -11.23
CA MET A 95 1.12 -4.28 -12.52
C MET A 95 0.41 -3.41 -13.54
N GLY A 96 -0.92 -3.45 -13.60
CA GLY A 96 -1.70 -2.61 -14.53
C GLY A 96 -1.49 -1.11 -14.29
N LYS A 97 -1.66 -0.67 -13.04
CA LYS A 97 -1.45 0.75 -12.65
C LYS A 97 0.01 1.15 -12.81
N ARG A 98 0.94 0.24 -12.49
CA ARG A 98 2.37 0.49 -12.64
C ARG A 98 2.75 0.68 -14.11
N LYS A 99 2.29 -0.22 -14.99
CA LYS A 99 2.50 -0.12 -16.44
C LYS A 99 1.91 1.16 -17.02
N GLU A 100 0.72 1.57 -16.55
CA GLU A 100 0.10 2.82 -16.96
C GLU A 100 0.98 4.04 -16.61
N PHE A 101 1.48 4.11 -15.38
CA PHE A 101 2.40 5.17 -14.96
C PHE A 101 3.72 5.13 -15.74
N ASP A 102 4.32 3.95 -15.89
CA ASP A 102 5.59 3.80 -16.61
C ASP A 102 5.46 4.23 -18.07
N ASN A 103 4.33 3.92 -18.74
CA ASN A 103 4.07 4.38 -20.10
C ASN A 103 4.02 5.91 -20.20
N TYR A 104 3.33 6.57 -19.27
CA TYR A 104 3.31 8.03 -19.18
C TYR A 104 4.71 8.58 -18.94
N LEU A 105 5.43 8.06 -17.95
CA LEU A 105 6.74 8.58 -17.57
C LEU A 105 7.74 8.45 -18.73
N VAL A 106 7.74 7.31 -19.41
CA VAL A 106 8.59 7.08 -20.60
C VAL A 106 8.23 8.05 -21.72
N ALA A 107 6.95 8.32 -21.97
CA ALA A 107 6.54 9.29 -22.99
C ALA A 107 7.06 10.71 -22.69
N GLU A 108 6.90 11.18 -21.46
CA GLU A 108 7.39 12.51 -21.05
C GLU A 108 8.92 12.61 -21.09
N LEU A 109 9.62 11.58 -20.60
CA LEU A 109 11.08 11.53 -20.65
C LEU A 109 11.60 11.52 -22.10
N ASN A 110 10.97 10.75 -22.99
CA ASN A 110 11.32 10.74 -24.41
C ASN A 110 11.07 12.08 -25.10
N SER A 111 10.15 12.90 -24.59
CA SER A 111 9.92 14.26 -25.08
C SER A 111 11.03 15.22 -24.66
N VAL A 112 11.43 15.19 -23.38
CA VAL A 112 12.30 16.25 -22.81
C VAL A 112 13.80 15.91 -22.81
N LEU A 113 14.18 14.63 -22.68
CA LEU A 113 15.58 14.23 -22.62
C LEU A 113 16.38 14.60 -23.89
N PRO A 114 15.83 14.51 -25.13
CA PRO A 114 16.53 14.97 -26.31
C PRO A 114 16.82 16.49 -26.30
N GLU A 115 15.92 17.29 -25.74
CA GLU A 115 16.14 18.74 -25.59
C GLU A 115 17.26 19.00 -24.58
N ILE A 116 17.21 18.32 -23.42
CA ILE A 116 18.24 18.44 -22.39
C ILE A 116 19.60 17.99 -22.92
N ALA A 117 19.66 16.92 -23.71
CA ALA A 117 20.90 16.41 -24.29
C ALA A 117 21.63 17.46 -25.16
N ASN A 118 20.88 18.37 -25.79
CA ASN A 118 21.43 19.44 -26.62
C ASN A 118 21.76 20.74 -25.86
N MET A 119 21.50 20.79 -24.54
CA MET A 119 21.91 21.93 -23.70
C MET A 119 23.41 21.86 -23.40
N ASP A 120 24.04 23.00 -23.15
CA ASP A 120 25.40 23.07 -22.63
C ASP A 120 25.50 22.30 -21.29
N ASP A 121 26.69 21.81 -20.94
CA ASP A 121 26.96 21.05 -19.71
C ASP A 121 28.33 21.36 -19.07
N LEU A 122 28.98 22.45 -19.50
CA LEU A 122 30.37 22.77 -19.12
C LEU A 122 30.47 23.39 -17.72
N THR A 123 29.46 24.14 -17.30
CA THR A 123 29.46 24.87 -16.03
C THR A 123 28.42 24.35 -15.05
N LEU A 124 28.51 24.82 -13.79
CA LEU A 124 27.50 24.53 -12.79
C LEU A 124 26.13 25.08 -13.18
N GLU A 125 26.07 26.28 -13.78
CA GLU A 125 24.79 26.87 -14.20
C GLU A 125 24.17 26.05 -15.34
N ASP A 126 24.99 25.53 -16.26
CA ASP A 126 24.52 24.63 -17.32
C ASP A 126 23.92 23.35 -16.73
N SER A 127 24.60 22.76 -15.75
CA SER A 127 24.09 21.59 -15.01
C SER A 127 22.77 21.90 -14.30
N VAL A 128 22.65 23.07 -13.66
CA VAL A 128 21.41 23.51 -13.00
C VAL A 128 20.30 23.73 -14.03
N ALA A 129 20.60 24.32 -15.18
CA ALA A 129 19.63 24.58 -16.24
C ALA A 129 19.03 23.27 -16.80
N ARG A 130 19.85 22.24 -16.99
CA ARG A 130 19.41 20.90 -17.43
C ARG A 130 18.43 20.25 -16.46
N VAL A 131 18.74 20.31 -15.16
CA VAL A 131 17.85 19.78 -14.10
C VAL A 131 16.56 20.59 -14.03
N ARG A 132 16.65 21.93 -14.07
CA ARG A 132 15.49 22.83 -14.05
C ARG A 132 14.53 22.53 -15.19
N LYS A 133 15.05 22.35 -16.41
CA LYS A 133 14.26 21.99 -17.61
C LYS A 133 13.45 20.71 -17.40
N LEU A 134 14.05 19.66 -16.83
CA LEU A 134 13.34 18.42 -16.51
C LEU A 134 12.22 18.67 -15.48
N MET A 135 12.52 19.39 -14.40
CA MET A 135 11.55 19.66 -13.33
C MET A 135 10.36 20.47 -13.84
N GLU A 136 10.60 21.51 -14.64
CA GLU A 136 9.54 22.33 -15.26
C GLU A 136 8.69 21.51 -16.23
N HIS A 137 9.30 20.65 -17.06
CA HIS A 137 8.57 19.76 -17.96
C HIS A 137 7.64 18.82 -17.21
N MET A 138 8.14 18.16 -16.17
CA MET A 138 7.34 17.21 -15.37
C MET A 138 6.24 17.92 -14.57
N ALA A 139 6.48 19.15 -14.09
CA ALA A 139 5.48 19.94 -13.39
C ALA A 139 4.32 20.36 -14.31
N ASN A 140 4.62 20.68 -15.57
CA ASN A 140 3.63 21.08 -16.56
C ASN A 140 2.82 19.92 -17.14
N ASN A 141 3.37 18.70 -17.11
CA ASN A 141 2.76 17.51 -17.68
C ASN A 141 2.52 16.42 -16.60
N PRO A 142 1.65 16.62 -15.59
CA PRO A 142 1.52 15.68 -14.47
C PRO A 142 0.79 14.37 -14.84
N TYR A 143 1.17 13.25 -14.20
CA TYR A 143 0.43 11.99 -14.30
C TYR A 143 -0.94 12.10 -13.63
N LYS A 144 -2.00 12.12 -14.45
CA LYS A 144 -3.40 12.36 -14.04
C LYS A 144 -3.55 13.67 -13.27
N LYS A 145 -4.23 14.66 -13.87
CA LYS A 145 -4.55 15.90 -13.14
C LYS A 145 -5.41 15.54 -11.92
N ALA A 146 -4.96 16.02 -10.76
CA ALA A 146 -5.71 15.95 -9.51
C ALA A 146 -6.99 16.80 -9.58
#